data_AF-A0A7Z1MH60-F1
#
_entry.id   AF-A0A7Z1MH60-F1
#
_cell.length_a   1.000
_cell.length_b   1.000
_cell.length_c   1.000
_cell.angle_alpha   90.00
_cell.angle_beta   90.00
_cell.angle_gamma   90.00
#
_symmetry.space_group_name_H-M   'P 1'
#
loop_
_entity.id
_entity.type
_entity.pdbx_description
1 polymer ?
#
loop_
_entity_poly.entity_id
_entity_poly.type
_entity_poly.pdbx_seq_one_letter_code
_entity_poly.pdbx_strand_id
1 'polypeptide(L)'
;MTWVVGGNCFNGFVCVADIQVTLEYKNKPRKYYNCVQKIHKVYDNLCVAFSGDIRSGLIIIEDLQKNLHNSIKENEYFDLDGQSKELIEYLKTVYKKLMEQKNHIWS
;
A
#
# COMPACT_ATOMS: atom_id res chain seq x y z
N MET A 1 -7.92 0.57 -15.25
CA MET A 1 -8.28 -0.45 -14.23
C MET A 1 -6.98 -0.86 -13.56
N THR A 2 -6.89 -0.93 -12.24
CA THR A 2 -5.65 -1.28 -11.52
C THR A 2 -5.78 -2.69 -10.96
N TRP A 3 -4.73 -3.50 -10.99
CA TRP A 3 -4.73 -4.83 -10.41
C TRP A 3 -3.44 -5.10 -9.64
N VAL A 4 -3.59 -5.90 -8.59
CA VAL A 4 -2.52 -6.48 -7.80
C VAL A 4 -2.90 -7.95 -7.62
N VAL A 5 -1.97 -8.84 -7.90
CA VAL A 5 -2.14 -10.29 -7.74
C VAL A 5 -0.99 -10.81 -6.89
N GLY A 6 -1.33 -11.55 -5.84
CA GLY A 6 -0.39 -12.25 -4.98
C GLY A 6 -0.62 -13.75 -5.02
N GLY A 7 0.43 -14.54 -4.83
CA GLY A 7 0.35 -15.99 -4.75
C GLY A 7 1.52 -16.62 -4.02
N ASN A 8 1.29 -17.82 -3.49
CA ASN A 8 2.32 -18.63 -2.84
C ASN A 8 3.07 -19.43 -3.91
N CYS A 9 4.39 -19.55 -3.73
CA CYS A 9 5.28 -20.37 -4.53
C CYS A 9 6.05 -21.34 -3.62
N PHE A 10 6.71 -22.34 -4.22
CA PHE A 10 7.37 -23.42 -3.47
C PHE A 10 8.29 -22.94 -2.34
N ASN A 11 9.02 -21.83 -2.55
CA ASN A 11 9.95 -21.24 -1.56
C ASN A 11 9.72 -19.73 -1.33
N GLY A 12 8.49 -19.25 -1.43
CA GLY A 12 8.23 -17.84 -1.13
C GLY A 12 6.92 -17.31 -1.66
N PHE A 13 6.82 -15.99 -1.74
CA PHE A 13 5.64 -15.29 -2.19
C PHE A 13 5.95 -14.50 -3.45
N VAL A 14 5.01 -14.49 -4.39
CA VAL A 14 5.08 -13.67 -5.59
C VAL A 14 3.98 -12.63 -5.52
N CYS A 15 4.35 -11.37 -5.78
CA CYS A 15 3.41 -10.27 -5.90
C CYS A 15 3.67 -9.56 -7.23
N VAL A 16 2.63 -9.40 -8.03
CA VAL A 16 2.68 -8.72 -9.33
C VAL A 16 1.61 -7.65 -9.35
N ALA A 17 1.95 -6.48 -9.87
CA ALA A 17 1.04 -5.37 -10.02
C ALA A 17 1.28 -4.67 -11.36
N ASP A 18 0.24 -4.12 -11.95
CA ASP A 18 0.40 -3.28 -13.13
C ASP A 18 0.99 -1.91 -12.76
N ILE A 19 1.61 -1.24 -13.73
CA ILE A 19 2.14 0.12 -13.56
C ILE A 19 1.20 1.22 -14.07
N GLN A 20 0.01 0.85 -14.54
CA GLN A 20 -0.93 1.76 -15.17
C GLN A 20 -1.71 2.57 -14.13
N VAL A 21 -1.93 3.84 -14.46
CA VAL A 21 -2.81 4.75 -13.73
C VAL A 21 -3.84 5.35 -14.69
N THR A 22 -5.04 5.59 -14.17
CA THR A 22 -6.10 6.30 -14.88
C THR A 22 -6.21 7.71 -14.32
N LEU A 23 -6.10 8.73 -15.18
CA LEU A 23 -6.43 10.10 -14.84
C LEU A 23 -7.82 10.45 -15.38
N GLU A 24 -8.70 10.85 -14.47
CA GLU A 24 -10.05 11.31 -14.77
C GLU A 24 -10.14 12.81 -14.49
N TYR A 25 -10.52 13.58 -15.51
CA TYR A 25 -10.82 15.00 -15.35
C TYR A 25 -12.29 15.23 -15.68
N LYS A 26 -12.92 16.20 -14.99
CA LYS A 26 -14.31 16.58 -15.25
C LYS A 26 -14.47 16.94 -16.74
N ASN A 27 -15.41 16.30 -17.43
CA ASN A 27 -15.74 16.51 -18.85
C ASN A 27 -14.59 16.24 -19.84
N LYS A 28 -13.57 15.46 -19.49
CA LYS A 28 -12.52 15.03 -20.44
C LYS A 28 -12.47 13.51 -20.54
N PRO A 29 -12.00 12.95 -21.67
CA PRO A 29 -11.76 11.53 -21.77
C PRO A 29 -10.73 11.07 -20.72
N ARG A 30 -10.92 9.85 -20.23
CA ARG A 30 -9.96 9.15 -19.37
C ARG A 30 -8.62 9.04 -20.10
N LYS A 31 -7.53 9.28 -19.37
CA LYS A 31 -6.17 9.06 -19.87
C LYS A 31 -5.48 7.98 -19.06
N TYR A 32 -4.68 7.16 -19.73
CA TYR A 32 -3.95 6.05 -19.12
C TYR A 32 -2.45 6.29 -19.26
N TYR A 33 -1.71 6.09 -18.17
CA TYR A 33 -0.27 6.25 -18.14
C TYR A 33 0.38 5.08 -17.41
N ASN A 34 1.48 4.57 -17.94
CA ASN A 34 2.26 3.49 -17.32
C ASN A 34 3.42 4.11 -16.52
N CYS A 35 3.15 4.61 -15.31
CA CYS A 35 4.11 5.45 -14.61
C CYS A 35 4.16 5.28 -13.08
N VAL A 36 3.37 4.38 -12.48
CA VAL A 36 3.38 4.21 -11.03
C VAL A 36 3.78 2.79 -10.67
N GLN A 37 4.90 2.66 -9.97
CA GLN A 37 5.24 1.43 -9.27
C GLN A 37 4.29 1.27 -8.09
N LYS A 38 3.59 0.13 -8.01
CA LYS A 38 2.61 -0.15 -6.94
C LYS A 38 3.13 -1.06 -5.84
N ILE A 39 4.24 -1.78 -6.09
CA ILE A 39 4.88 -2.70 -5.14
C ILE A 39 6.04 -1.96 -4.49
N HIS A 40 6.02 -1.87 -3.16
CA HIS A 40 7.03 -1.18 -2.37
C HIS A 40 7.54 -2.07 -1.25
N LYS A 41 8.86 -2.09 -1.07
CA LYS A 41 9.48 -2.63 0.14
C LYS A 41 9.13 -1.71 1.31
N VAL A 42 8.50 -2.25 2.36
CA VAL A 42 8.13 -1.50 3.57
C VAL A 42 8.93 -1.96 4.80
N TYR A 43 9.54 -3.14 4.71
CA TYR A 43 10.45 -3.69 5.71
C TYR A 43 11.45 -4.65 5.04
N ASP A 44 12.41 -5.19 5.78
CA ASP A 44 13.49 -5.98 5.20
C ASP A 44 13.05 -7.21 4.42
N ASN A 45 12.04 -7.92 4.92
CA ASN A 45 11.44 -9.09 4.28
C ASN A 45 9.94 -8.88 3.96
N LEU A 46 9.45 -7.63 3.94
CA LEU A 46 8.05 -7.32 3.66
C LEU A 46 7.90 -6.30 2.52
N CYS A 47 7.14 -6.70 1.51
CA CYS A 47 6.67 -5.82 0.45
C CYS A 47 5.15 -5.68 0.55
N VAL A 48 4.66 -4.47 0.27
CA VAL A 48 3.23 -4.17 0.19
C VAL A 48 2.93 -3.65 -1.20
N ALA A 49 1.79 -4.06 -1.73
CA ALA A 49 1.26 -3.60 -3.00
C ALA A 49 -0.13 -2.97 -2.78
N PHE A 50 -0.44 -1.92 -3.53
CA PHE A 50 -1.73 -1.24 -3.43
C PHE A 50 -2.46 -1.18 -4.76
N SER A 51 -3.79 -1.11 -4.71
CA SER A 51 -4.67 -0.85 -5.85
C SER A 51 -5.73 0.18 -5.45
N GLY A 52 -6.20 1.01 -6.38
CA GLY A 52 -7.19 2.05 -6.12
C GLY A 52 -6.59 3.47 -6.10
N ASP A 53 -6.96 4.28 -5.10
CA ASP A 53 -6.54 5.67 -5.00
C ASP A 53 -5.02 5.78 -4.76
N ILE A 54 -4.32 6.41 -5.70
CA ILE A 54 -2.84 6.50 -5.70
C ILE A 54 -2.33 7.32 -4.52
N ARG A 55 -3.02 8.42 -4.17
CA ARG A 55 -2.59 9.31 -3.10
C ARG A 55 -2.67 8.58 -1.77
N SER A 56 -3.80 7.97 -1.46
CA SER A 56 -3.97 7.18 -0.24
C SER A 56 -2.97 6.02 -0.18
N GLY A 57 -2.79 5.29 -1.28
CA GLY A 57 -1.83 4.19 -1.36
C GLY A 57 -0.41 4.62 -1.01
N LEU A 58 0.10 5.68 -1.65
CA LEU A 58 1.45 6.18 -1.40
C LEU A 58 1.63 6.71 0.02
N ILE A 59 0.64 7.38 0.59
CA ILE A 59 0.72 7.87 1.98
C ILE A 59 0.81 6.70 2.96
N ILE A 60 0.00 5.64 2.77
CA ILE A 60 0.06 4.45 3.62
C ILE A 60 1.42 3.76 3.51
N ILE A 61 1.97 3.64 2.30
CA ILE A 61 3.31 3.05 2.09
C ILE A 61 4.39 3.87 2.80
N GLU A 62 4.37 5.19 2.65
CA GLU A 62 5.35 6.08 3.30
C GLU A 62 5.28 6.00 4.82
N ASP A 63 4.06 5.93 5.36
CA ASP A 63 3.82 5.78 6.79
C ASP A 63 4.30 4.42 7.33
N LEU A 64 4.06 3.33 6.61
CA LEU A 64 4.62 2.01 6.94
C LEU A 64 6.15 2.03 6.94
N GLN A 65 6.78 2.59 5.90
CA GLN A 65 8.23 2.66 5.78
C GLN A 65 8.88 3.43 6.95
N LYS A 66 8.20 4.46 7.47
CA LYS A 66 8.70 5.28 8.58
C LYS A 66 8.49 4.62 9.95
N ASN A 67 7.36 3.92 10.13
CA ASN A 67 6.91 3.52 11.46
C ASN A 67 7.07 2.03 11.75
N LEU A 68 7.10 1.17 10.73
CA LEU A 68 7.14 -0.29 10.93
C LEU A 68 8.42 -0.74 11.64
N HIS A 69 9.56 -0.09 11.35
CA HIS A 69 10.83 -0.30 12.07
C HIS A 69 10.77 0.07 13.55
N ASN A 70 9.86 0.95 13.97
CA ASN A 70 9.72 1.31 15.38
C ASN A 70 8.83 0.32 16.15
N SER A 71 8.05 -0.50 15.44
CA SER A 71 7.13 -1.48 16.04
C SER A 71 7.72 -2.88 16.13
N ILE A 72 8.77 -3.17 15.38
CA ILE A 72 9.47 -4.46 15.35
C ILE A 72 10.82 -4.29 16.05
N LYS A 73 11.27 -5.28 16.81
CA LYS A 73 12.57 -5.19 17.47
C LYS A 73 13.70 -5.14 16.43
N GLU A 74 14.75 -4.42 16.78
CA GLU A 74 15.95 -4.31 15.94
C GLU A 74 16.53 -5.71 15.65
N ASN A 75 16.77 -6.00 14.36
CA ASN A 75 17.21 -7.30 13.82
C ASN A 75 16.17 -8.44 13.79
N GLU A 76 14.89 -8.18 14.07
CA GLU A 76 13.82 -9.15 13.80
C GLU A 76 13.24 -8.96 12.39
N TYR A 77 13.04 -10.08 11.70
CA TYR A 77 12.27 -10.13 10.46
C TYR A 77 10.77 -10.01 10.76
N PHE A 78 10.01 -9.43 9.83
CA PHE A 78 8.56 -9.41 9.94
C PHE A 78 8.01 -10.83 9.80
N ASP A 79 7.30 -11.30 10.81
CA ASP A 79 6.63 -12.60 10.80
C ASP A 79 5.19 -12.42 10.32
N LEU A 80 4.91 -12.89 9.10
CA LEU A 80 3.57 -12.81 8.52
C LEU A 80 2.51 -13.50 9.38
N ASP A 81 2.82 -14.66 9.96
CA ASP A 81 1.82 -15.43 10.70
C ASP A 81 1.57 -14.82 12.09
N GLY A 82 2.63 -14.40 12.79
CA GLY A 82 2.55 -13.80 14.11
C GLY A 82 2.10 -12.33 14.12
N GLN A 83 2.47 -11.54 13.11
CA GLN A 83 2.34 -10.08 13.12
C GLN A 83 1.34 -9.53 12.09
N SER A 84 0.75 -10.37 11.23
CA SER A 84 -0.26 -9.91 10.24
C SER A 84 -1.45 -9.21 10.89
N LYS A 85 -1.92 -9.68 12.05
CA LYS A 85 -3.04 -9.08 12.76
C LYS A 85 -2.73 -7.64 13.19
N GLU A 86 -1.54 -7.42 13.74
CA GLU A 86 -1.09 -6.09 14.17
C GLU A 86 -0.94 -5.15 12.97
N LEU A 87 -0.35 -5.64 11.88
CA LEU A 87 -0.24 -4.90 10.62
C LEU A 87 -1.62 -4.52 10.06
N ILE A 88 -2.59 -5.44 10.08
CA ILE A 88 -3.96 -5.17 9.61
C ILE A 88 -4.63 -4.08 10.47
N GLU A 89 -4.52 -4.15 11.79
CA GLU A 89 -5.09 -3.13 12.69
C GLU A 89 -4.41 -1.77 12.54
N TYR A 90 -3.09 -1.77 12.33
CA TYR A 90 -2.34 -0.55 11.99
C TYR A 90 -2.86 0.08 10.70
N LEU A 91 -2.96 -0.71 9.62
CA LEU A 91 -3.46 -0.26 8.32
C LEU A 91 -4.88 0.32 8.40
N LYS A 92 -5.79 -0.33 9.14
CA LYS A 92 -7.13 0.20 9.40
C LYS A 92 -7.09 1.56 10.10
N THR A 93 -6.22 1.71 11.08
CA THR A 93 -6.05 2.96 11.84
C THR A 93 -5.54 4.09 10.95
N VAL A 94 -4.51 3.85 10.14
CA VAL A 94 -3.97 4.82 9.18
C VAL A 94 -5.03 5.22 8.16
N TYR A 95 -5.72 4.24 7.58
CA TYR A 95 -6.77 4.49 6.60
C TYR A 95 -7.91 5.34 7.16
N LYS A 96 -8.35 5.07 8.40
CA LYS A 96 -9.39 5.86 9.07
C LYS A 96 -8.98 7.33 9.22
N LYS A 97 -7.75 7.58 9.70
CA LYS A 97 -7.20 8.95 9.82
C LYS A 97 -7.18 9.68 8.47
N LEU A 98 -6.80 9.00 7.39
CA LEU A 98 -6.79 9.58 6.05
C LEU A 98 -8.19 9.95 5.56
N MET A 99 -9.21 9.13 5.86
CA MET A 99 -10.59 9.43 5.51
C MET A 99 -11.15 10.63 6.28
N GLU A 100 -10.81 10.74 7.57
CA GLU A 100 -11.16 11.90 8.40
C GLU A 100 -10.54 13.20 7.86
N GLN A 101 -9.26 13.17 7.48
CA GLN A 101 -8.59 14.31 6.85
C GLN A 101 -9.20 14.69 5.50
N LYS A 102 -9.55 13.69 4.68
CA LYS A 102 -10.21 13.92 3.39
C LYS A 102 -11.54 14.64 3.58
N ASN A 103 -12.36 14.22 4.55
CA ASN A 103 -13.64 14.88 4.84
C ASN A 103 -13.48 16.34 5.31
N HIS A 104 -12.39 16.65 6.01
CA HIS A 104 -12.10 18.02 6.47
C HIS A 104 -11.62 18.99 5.38
N ILE A 105 -11.03 18.49 4.29
CA ILE A 105 -10.47 19.31 3.19
C ILE A 105 -11.55 19.63 2.13
N TRP A 106 -12.64 18.87 2.10
CA TRP A 106 -13.73 19.03 1.12
C TRP A 106 -15.08 19.46 1.76
N SER A 107 -15.05 19.86 3.03
CA SER A 107 -16.13 20.56 3.74
C SER A 107 -15.87 22.06 3.76
#